data_AF-A0A9D6UXC8-F1
#
_entry.id   AF-A0A9D6UXC8-F1
#
_cell.length_a   1.000
_cell.length_b   1.000
_cell.length_c   1.000
_cell.angle_alpha   90.00
_cell.angle_beta   90.00
_cell.angle_gamma   90.00
#
_symmetry.space_group_name_H-M   'P 1'
#
loop_
_entity.id
_entity.type
_entity.pdbx_description
1 polymer ?
#
loop_
_entity_poly.entity_id
_entity_poly.type
_entity_poly.pdbx_seq_one_letter_code
_entity_poly.pdbx_strand_id
1 'polypeptide(L)'
;MGYETLFLGALLLTLAVEAPIVWALCAFVYEKGARGASLLAAILASSLTLPYLWFVLPEFFGFAWYSTLGEAVIVAIEALVYKQLLGLKIKDALFVSFVANAASVSVGLIFSMLSR
;
A
#
# COMPACT_ATOMS: atom_id res chain seq x y z
N MET A 1 23.64 2.84 -4.16
CA MET A 1 22.54 1.99 -4.67
C MET A 1 21.87 2.73 -5.82
N GLY A 2 21.44 2.01 -6.86
CA GLY A 2 20.60 2.60 -7.92
C GLY A 2 19.22 2.96 -7.39
N TYR A 3 18.52 3.86 -8.09
CA TYR A 3 17.15 4.27 -7.75
C TYR A 3 16.18 3.07 -7.76
N GLU A 4 16.39 2.15 -8.69
CA GLU A 4 15.63 0.92 -8.86
C GLU A 4 15.84 -0.05 -7.69
N THR A 5 17.05 -0.10 -7.12
CA THR A 5 17.33 -0.95 -5.95
C THR A 5 16.63 -0.39 -4.71
N LEU A 6 16.60 0.94 -4.55
CA LEU A 6 15.86 1.59 -3.47
C LEU A 6 14.35 1.34 -3.61
N PHE A 7 13.83 1.46 -4.83
CA PHE A 7 12.43 1.12 -5.15
C PHE A 7 12.10 -0.33 -4.79
N LEU A 8 12.92 -1.30 -5.21
CA LEU A 8 12.67 -2.71 -4.91
C LEU A 8 12.70 -2.99 -3.39
N GLY A 9 13.64 -2.36 -2.67
CA GLY A 9 13.68 -2.44 -1.22
C GLY A 9 12.41 -1.88 -0.57
N ALA A 10 11.96 -0.71 -1.02
CA ALA A 10 10.73 -0.10 -0.55
C ALA A 10 9.48 -0.94 -0.87
N LEU A 11 9.41 -1.54 -2.06
CA LEU A 11 8.33 -2.43 -2.45
C LEU A 11 8.27 -3.68 -1.56
N LEU A 12 9.41 -4.34 -1.35
CA LEU A 12 9.46 -5.52 -0.48
C LEU A 12 9.09 -5.18 0.97
N LEU A 13 9.55 -4.03 1.49
CA LEU A 13 9.18 -3.55 2.82
C LEU A 13 7.67 -3.28 2.91
N THR A 14 7.10 -2.62 1.90
CA THR A 14 5.67 -2.32 1.81
C THR A 14 4.86 -3.61 1.81
N LEU A 15 5.20 -4.57 0.95
CA LEU A 15 4.55 -5.87 0.90
C LEU A 15 4.65 -6.65 2.22
N ALA A 16 5.80 -6.59 2.88
CA ALA A 16 6.01 -7.24 4.17
C ALA A 16 5.15 -6.65 5.30
N VAL A 17 4.75 -5.38 5.19
CA VAL A 17 3.92 -4.68 6.19
C VAL A 17 2.44 -4.75 5.83
N GLU A 18 2.08 -4.42 4.60
CA GLU A 18 0.68 -4.28 4.19
C GLU A 18 -0.04 -5.62 4.07
N ALA A 19 0.60 -6.62 3.45
CA ALA A 19 -0.02 -7.93 3.24
C ALA A 19 -0.51 -8.59 4.55
N PRO A 20 0.28 -8.67 5.64
CA PRO A 20 -0.22 -9.23 6.89
C PRO A 20 -1.31 -8.37 7.56
N ILE A 21 -1.26 -7.04 7.42
CA ILE A 21 -2.30 -6.14 7.96
C ILE A 21 -3.63 -6.35 7.23
N VAL A 22 -3.62 -6.31 5.89
CA VAL A 22 -4.81 -6.53 5.06
C VAL A 22 -5.37 -7.93 5.34
N TRP A 23 -4.50 -8.94 5.41
CA TRP A 23 -4.90 -10.28 5.77
C TRP A 23 -5.57 -10.33 7.14
N ALA A 24 -4.96 -9.76 8.18
CA ALA A 24 -5.47 -9.77 9.54
C ALA A 24 -6.83 -9.05 9.65
N LEU A 25 -6.95 -7.87 9.06
CA LEU A 25 -8.21 -7.11 9.07
C LEU A 25 -9.32 -7.87 8.35
N CYS A 26 -9.04 -8.44 7.18
CA CYS A 26 -10.05 -9.20 6.42
C CYS A 26 -10.43 -10.51 7.13
N ALA A 27 -9.46 -11.20 7.73
CA ALA A 27 -9.67 -12.49 8.38
C ALA A 27 -10.36 -12.38 9.75
N PHE A 28 -10.03 -11.37 10.56
CA PHE A 28 -10.47 -11.28 11.95
C PHE A 28 -11.53 -10.20 12.20
N VAL A 29 -11.59 -9.13 11.40
CA VAL A 29 -12.51 -8.02 11.64
C VAL A 29 -13.75 -8.12 10.76
N TYR A 30 -13.55 -8.37 9.46
CA TYR A 30 -14.63 -8.37 8.49
C TYR A 30 -15.15 -9.76 8.13
N GLU A 31 -14.44 -10.82 8.51
CA GLU A 31 -14.75 -12.22 8.17
C GLU A 31 -15.06 -12.41 6.67
N LYS A 32 -14.33 -11.68 5.81
CA LYS A 32 -14.60 -11.58 4.38
C LYS A 32 -13.37 -11.90 3.53
N GLY A 33 -13.64 -12.52 2.37
CA GLY A 33 -12.62 -12.98 1.43
C GLY A 33 -11.96 -14.28 1.91
N ALA A 34 -11.56 -15.14 0.98
CA ALA A 34 -10.74 -16.29 1.32
C ALA A 34 -9.40 -15.80 1.89
N ARG A 35 -8.88 -16.43 2.94
CA ARG A 35 -7.62 -16.04 3.60
C ARG A 35 -6.43 -15.90 2.64
N GLY A 36 -6.37 -16.69 1.57
CA GLY A 36 -5.36 -16.54 0.52
C GLY A 36 -5.62 -15.38 -0.44
N ALA A 37 -6.89 -15.02 -0.66
CA ALA A 37 -7.26 -13.93 -1.56
C ALA A 37 -6.90 -12.55 -0.99
N SER A 38 -6.95 -12.35 0.33
CA SER A 38 -6.56 -11.08 0.95
C SER A 38 -5.06 -10.79 0.83
N LEU A 39 -4.21 -11.80 1.00
CA LEU A 39 -2.76 -11.68 0.76
C LEU A 39 -2.47 -11.36 -0.71
N LEU A 40 -3.10 -12.10 -1.63
CA LEU A 40 -2.92 -11.86 -3.06
C LEU A 40 -3.41 -10.47 -3.46
N ALA A 41 -4.55 -10.03 -2.93
CA ALA A 41 -5.09 -8.70 -3.20
C ALA A 41 -4.14 -7.60 -2.71
N ALA A 42 -3.56 -7.74 -1.51
CA ALA A 42 -2.55 -6.80 -1.01
C ALA A 42 -1.32 -6.75 -1.92
N ILE A 43 -0.78 -7.92 -2.28
CA ILE A 43 0.41 -7.99 -3.16
C ILE A 43 0.14 -7.35 -4.52
N LEU A 44 -1.01 -7.65 -5.13
CA LEU A 44 -1.40 -7.09 -6.42
C LEU A 44 -1.62 -5.59 -6.33
N ALA A 45 -2.32 -5.12 -5.29
CA ALA A 45 -2.59 -3.71 -5.09
C ALA A 45 -1.28 -2.91 -4.98
N SER A 46 -0.42 -3.25 -4.03
CA SER A 46 0.85 -2.52 -3.81
C SER A 46 1.80 -2.64 -5.02
N SER A 47 1.87 -3.81 -5.67
CA SER A 47 2.71 -4.00 -6.87
C SER A 47 2.22 -3.20 -8.09
N LEU A 48 0.94 -2.85 -8.15
CA LEU A 48 0.38 -2.01 -9.20
C LEU A 48 0.47 -0.52 -8.86
N THR A 49 0.40 -0.14 -7.60
CA THR A 49 0.36 1.27 -7.17
C THR A 49 1.74 1.88 -6.93
N LEU A 50 2.66 1.14 -6.29
CA LEU A 50 3.99 1.68 -5.95
C LEU A 50 4.83 2.10 -7.16
N PRO A 51 4.89 1.34 -8.27
CA PRO A 51 5.65 1.78 -9.45
C PRO A 51 5.14 3.13 -9.98
N TYR A 52 3.83 3.38 -9.93
CA TYR A 52 3.27 4.66 -10.35
C TYR A 52 3.68 5.79 -9.41
N LEU A 53 3.73 5.54 -8.10
CA LEU A 53 4.19 6.53 -7.12
C LEU A 53 5.67 6.89 -7.32
N TRP A 54 6.53 5.91 -7.60
CA TRP A 54 7.97 6.10 -7.70
C TRP A 54 8.43 6.60 -9.07
N PHE A 55 7.81 6.14 -10.16
CA PHE A 55 8.30 6.41 -11.51
C PHE A 55 7.41 7.35 -12.32
N VAL A 56 6.10 7.40 -12.03
CA VAL A 56 5.13 8.14 -12.86
C VAL A 56 4.78 9.47 -12.22
N LEU A 57 4.27 9.47 -10.98
CA LEU A 57 3.81 10.69 -10.30
C LEU A 57 4.85 11.83 -10.21
N PRO A 58 6.14 11.57 -9.93
CA PRO A 58 7.14 12.63 -9.81
C PRO A 58 7.36 13.42 -11.10
N GLU A 59 7.03 12.85 -12.27
CA GLU A 59 7.12 13.56 -13.55
C GLU A 59 5.99 14.59 -13.74
N PHE A 60 4.84 14.40 -13.07
CA PHE A 60 3.66 15.26 -13.20
C PHE A 60 3.52 16.28 -12.06
N PHE A 61 4.08 15.99 -10.89
CA PHE A 61 3.90 16.80 -9.69
C PHE A 61 5.24 17.23 -9.10
N GLY A 62 5.33 18.50 -8.69
CA GLY A 62 6.53 19.01 -8.01
C GLY A 62 6.83 18.29 -6.69
N PHE A 63 8.12 18.23 -6.33
CA PHE A 63 8.65 17.51 -5.16
C PHE A 63 7.94 17.79 -3.82
N ALA A 64 7.28 18.95 -3.65
CA ALA A 64 6.62 19.30 -2.40
C ALA A 64 5.27 18.59 -2.18
N TRP A 65 4.54 18.26 -3.25
CA TRP A 65 3.16 17.76 -3.15
C TRP A 65 3.00 16.29 -3.54
N TYR A 66 3.96 15.73 -4.28
CA TYR A 66 3.81 14.38 -4.83
C TYR A 66 3.68 13.29 -3.74
N SER A 67 4.35 13.44 -2.59
CA SER A 67 4.32 12.42 -1.53
C SER A 67 2.93 12.35 -0.88
N THR A 68 2.41 13.45 -0.32
CA THR A 68 1.10 13.42 0.36
C THR A 68 -0.07 13.15 -0.59
N LEU A 69 -0.07 13.75 -1.78
CA LEU A 69 -1.12 13.48 -2.77
C LEU A 69 -1.01 12.06 -3.32
N GLY A 70 0.22 11.57 -3.51
CA GLY A 70 0.48 10.23 -4.00
C GLY A 70 -0.04 9.16 -3.06
N GLU A 71 0.23 9.26 -1.76
CA GLU A 71 -0.30 8.31 -0.76
C GLU A 71 -1.83 8.32 -0.73
N ALA A 72 -2.46 9.51 -0.80
CA ALA A 72 -3.91 9.62 -0.85
C ALA A 72 -4.51 8.93 -2.08
N VAL A 73 -3.85 9.05 -3.24
CA VAL A 73 -4.25 8.37 -4.48
C VAL A 73 -4.05 6.86 -4.36
N ILE A 74 -2.94 6.39 -3.78
CA ILE A 74 -2.70 4.98 -3.51
C ILE A 74 -3.84 4.41 -2.66
N VAL A 75 -4.14 5.04 -1.53
CA VAL A 75 -5.20 4.58 -0.63
C VAL A 75 -6.54 4.44 -1.35
N ALA A 76 -6.86 5.39 -2.23
CA ALA A 76 -8.09 5.34 -3.02
C ALA A 76 -8.07 4.16 -4.03
N ILE A 77 -6.98 3.97 -4.77
CA ILE A 77 -6.86 2.91 -5.78
C ILE A 77 -6.87 1.53 -5.13
N GLU A 78 -6.10 1.33 -4.07
CA GLU A 78 -6.05 0.05 -3.35
C GLU A 78 -7.39 -0.30 -2.72
N ALA A 79 -8.11 0.68 -2.17
CA ALA A 79 -9.48 0.47 -1.69
C ALA A 79 -10.42 -0.02 -2.81
N LEU A 80 -10.28 0.47 -4.04
CA LEU A 80 -11.04 -0.03 -5.18
C LEU A 80 -10.66 -1.47 -5.53
N VAL A 81 -9.37 -1.80 -5.49
CA VAL A 81 -8.87 -3.18 -5.70
C VAL A 81 -9.43 -4.12 -4.63
N TYR A 82 -9.36 -3.74 -3.34
CA TYR A 82 -9.88 -4.55 -2.24
C TYR A 82 -11.40 -4.70 -2.29
N LYS A 83 -12.13 -3.64 -2.63
CA LYS A 83 -13.58 -3.73 -2.86
C LYS A 83 -13.90 -4.78 -3.93
N GLN A 84 -13.18 -4.76 -5.05
CA GLN A 84 -13.44 -5.64 -6.19
C GLN A 84 -13.00 -7.09 -5.93
N LEU A 85 -11.82 -7.30 -5.34
CA LEU A 85 -11.25 -8.64 -5.14
C LEU A 85 -11.74 -9.33 -3.87
N LEU A 86 -12.06 -8.56 -2.81
CA LEU A 86 -12.43 -9.10 -1.50
C LEU A 86 -13.91 -8.91 -1.15
N GLY A 87 -14.68 -8.22 -1.99
CA GLY A 87 -16.11 -7.99 -1.77
C GLY A 87 -16.40 -7.11 -0.54
N LEU A 88 -15.45 -6.27 -0.16
CA LEU A 88 -15.60 -5.29 0.91
C LEU A 88 -16.54 -4.17 0.47
N LYS A 89 -17.27 -3.55 1.42
CA LYS A 89 -17.95 -2.28 1.12
C LYS A 89 -16.88 -1.21 0.95
N ILE A 90 -17.16 -0.18 0.15
CA ILE A 90 -16.16 0.87 -0.12
C ILE A 90 -15.62 1.54 1.16
N LYS A 91 -16.47 1.71 2.18
CA LYS A 91 -16.05 2.26 3.49
C LYS A 91 -15.03 1.35 4.20
N ASP A 92 -15.28 0.05 4.19
CA ASP A 92 -14.40 -0.96 4.81
C ASP A 92 -13.10 -1.08 4.03
N ALA A 93 -13.18 -1.08 2.69
CA ALA A 93 -12.02 -1.15 1.82
C ALA A 93 -11.10 0.08 1.97
N LEU A 94 -11.68 1.27 2.07
CA LEU A 94 -10.94 2.51 2.37
C LEU A 94 -10.26 2.44 3.73
N PHE A 95 -10.97 1.94 4.74
CA PHE A 95 -10.38 1.79 6.08
C PHE A 95 -9.20 0.80 6.07
N VAL A 96 -9.36 -0.36 5.43
CA VAL A 96 -8.31 -1.38 5.33
C VAL A 96 -7.09 -0.83 4.60
N SER A 97 -7.28 -0.20 3.43
CA SER A 97 -6.16 0.39 2.68
C SER A 97 -5.49 1.54 3.43
N PHE A 98 -6.26 2.43 4.06
CA PHE A 98 -5.70 3.51 4.86
C PHE A 98 -4.83 2.99 6.01
N VAL A 99 -5.30 1.99 6.74
CA VAL A 99 -4.54 1.41 7.87
C VAL A 99 -3.27 0.72 7.38
N ALA A 100 -3.34 -0.04 6.29
CA ALA A 100 -2.18 -0.70 5.70
C ALA A 100 -1.13 0.31 5.20
N ASN A 101 -1.55 1.28 4.40
CA ASN A 101 -0.67 2.31 3.85
C ASN A 101 -0.08 3.21 4.96
N ALA A 102 -0.87 3.63 5.95
CA ALA A 102 -0.36 4.41 7.08
C ALA A 102 0.70 3.63 7.88
N ALA A 103 0.51 2.32 8.05
CA ALA A 103 1.50 1.48 8.70
C ALA A 103 2.78 1.32 7.86
N SER A 104 2.67 1.11 6.55
CA SER A 104 3.84 0.97 5.66
C SER A 104 4.65 2.26 5.59
N VAL A 105 3.99 3.42 5.46
CA VAL A 105 4.62 4.74 5.52
C VAL A 105 5.33 4.94 6.86
N SER A 106 4.68 4.60 7.98
CA SER A 106 5.28 4.72 9.31
C SER A 106 6.54 3.87 9.46
N VAL A 107 6.49 2.62 9.00
CA VAL A 107 7.65 1.70 9.02
C VAL A 107 8.76 2.21 8.09
N GLY A 108 8.42 2.70 6.89
CA GLY A 108 9.38 3.29 5.97
C GLY A 108 10.09 4.52 6.55
N LEU A 109 9.35 5.40 7.24
CA LEU A 109 9.91 6.56 7.94
C LEU A 109 10.87 6.12 9.05
N ILE A 110 10.47 5.16 9.89
CA ILE A 110 11.34 4.62 10.96
C ILE A 110 12.63 4.05 10.37
N PHE A 111 12.51 3.24 9.31
CA PHE A 111 13.66 2.65 8.64
C PHE A 111 14.61 3.73 8.09
N SER A 112 14.06 4.81 7.50
CA SER A 112 14.84 5.93 7.00
C SER A 112 15.56 6.73 8.10
N MET A 113 15.00 6.80 9.31
CA MET A 113 15.63 7.47 10.44
C MET A 113 16.76 6.64 11.05
N LEU A 114 16.62 5.31 11.09
CA LEU A 114 17.62 4.38 11.65
C LEU A 114 18.81 4.14 10.72
N SER A 115 18.67 4.42 9.43
CA SER A 115 19.71 4.20 8.42
C SER A 115 20.55 5.44 8.10
N ARG A 116 20.34 6.54 8.85
CA ARG A 116 21.17 7.76 8.85
C ARG A 116 22.23 7.69 9.94
#